data_AF-D7BBQ1-F1
#
_entry.id   AF-D7BBQ1-F1
#
_cell.length_a   1.000
_cell.length_b   1.000
_cell.length_c   1.000
_cell.angle_alpha   90.00
_cell.angle_beta   90.00
_cell.angle_gamma   90.00
#
_symmetry.space_group_name_H-M   'P 1'
#
loop_
_entity.id
_entity.type
_entity.pdbx_description
1 polymer ?
#
loop_
_entity_poly.entity_id
_entity_poly.type
_entity_poly.pdbx_seq_one_letter_code
_entity_poly.pdbx_strand_id
1 'polypeptide(L)'
;MPNHDEHTGHFQAMPASAPQTLEQFVFTVADPGVLKALEVRRGGVSLARLEAGVKLQTASNLQLREEGESLFLSWNSVAYHHLSVAHLGAQRTTLALWQEGGSVRVSTRGLPAGGVFEVVLSDGINTLRQEIKR
;
A
#
# COMPACT_ATOMS: atom_id res chain seq x y z
N MET A 1 40.92 6.43 56.86
CA MET A 1 39.57 6.64 56.31
C MET A 1 39.52 8.00 55.64
N PRO A 2 39.40 8.03 54.31
CA PRO A 2 38.68 9.09 53.61
C PRO A 2 37.62 8.53 52.66
N ASN A 3 36.54 9.30 52.53
CA ASN A 3 35.39 9.14 51.65
C ASN A 3 35.72 9.80 50.30
N HIS A 4 35.40 9.21 49.14
CA HIS A 4 35.21 9.93 47.85
C HIS A 4 34.53 9.04 46.78
N ASP A 5 33.31 9.45 46.44
CA ASP A 5 32.70 9.58 45.11
C ASP A 5 32.46 8.36 44.22
N GLU A 6 31.25 7.81 44.34
CA GLU A 6 30.56 7.13 43.25
C GLU A 6 30.19 8.14 42.15
N HIS A 7 30.89 8.11 41.02
CA HIS A 7 30.43 8.76 39.80
C HIS A 7 29.24 7.97 39.20
N THR A 8 28.03 8.30 39.64
CA THR A 8 26.80 7.86 38.96
C THR A 8 26.71 8.58 37.61
N GLY A 9 27.04 7.87 36.54
CA GLY A 9 26.82 8.35 35.17
C GLY A 9 25.33 8.57 34.93
N HIS A 10 24.91 9.83 34.87
CA HIS A 10 23.60 10.21 34.36
C HIS A 10 23.54 9.87 32.87
N PHE A 11 22.99 8.70 32.53
CA PHE A 11 22.47 8.48 31.18
C PHE A 11 21.24 9.37 31.01
N GLN A 12 21.45 10.52 30.38
CA GLN A 12 20.36 11.34 29.87
C GLN A 12 19.66 10.53 28.78
N ALA A 13 18.50 9.93 29.11
CA ALA A 13 17.64 9.33 28.12
C ALA A 13 17.28 10.42 27.09
N MET A 14 17.73 10.26 25.85
CA MET A 14 17.23 11.07 24.75
C MET A 14 15.71 10.89 24.70
N PRO A 15 14.91 11.96 24.61
CA PRO A 15 13.48 11.81 24.44
C PRO A 15 13.26 11.00 23.15
N ALA A 16 12.49 9.92 23.27
CA ALA A 16 12.03 9.19 22.11
C ALA A 16 11.40 10.20 21.13
N SER A 17 11.94 10.28 19.92
CA SER A 17 11.36 11.08 18.84
C SER A 17 9.86 10.75 18.78
N ALA A 18 9.02 11.78 18.86
CA ALA A 18 7.57 11.62 18.79
C ALA A 18 7.20 10.74 17.57
N PRO A 19 6.14 9.90 17.67
CA PRO A 19 5.67 9.14 16.52
C PRO A 19 5.39 10.13 15.40
N GLN A 20 6.12 10.01 14.29
CA GLN A 20 5.86 10.81 13.11
C GLN A 20 4.47 10.41 12.61
N THR A 21 3.50 11.32 12.67
CA THR A 21 2.22 11.11 12.01
C THR A 21 2.48 11.08 10.51
N LEU A 22 2.37 9.89 9.93
CA LEU A 22 2.40 9.72 8.48
C LEU A 22 1.10 10.30 7.92
N GLU A 23 1.17 11.46 7.28
CA GLU A 23 0.06 12.01 6.52
C GLU A 23 0.10 11.48 5.08
N GLN A 24 -0.93 10.73 4.70
CA GLN A 24 -1.11 10.23 3.35
C GLN A 24 -2.18 11.04 2.64
N PHE A 25 -1.94 11.42 1.39
CA PHE A 25 -2.95 12.03 0.53
C PHE A 25 -3.22 11.12 -0.68
N VAL A 26 -4.46 11.13 -1.14
CA VAL A 26 -4.91 10.41 -2.33
C VAL A 26 -5.64 11.41 -3.21
N PHE A 27 -5.40 11.33 -4.51
CA PHE A 27 -6.14 12.11 -5.50
C PHE A 27 -6.49 11.20 -6.68
N THR A 28 -7.47 11.62 -7.47
CA THR A 28 -7.89 10.90 -8.67
C THR A 28 -7.89 11.88 -9.83
N VAL A 29 -7.29 11.46 -10.94
CA VAL A 29 -7.36 12.18 -12.21
C VAL A 29 -8.22 11.33 -13.13
N ALA A 30 -9.35 11.89 -13.57
CA ALA A 30 -10.20 11.22 -14.55
C ALA A 30 -9.51 11.28 -15.91
N ASP A 31 -9.38 10.11 -16.56
CA ASP A 31 -8.80 9.93 -17.89
C ASP A 31 -7.51 10.73 -18.15
N PRO A 32 -6.40 10.42 -17.47
CA PRO A 32 -5.14 11.15 -17.64
C PRO A 32 -4.46 10.85 -18.98
N GLY A 33 -5.04 10.01 -19.84
CA GLY A 33 -4.36 9.42 -20.99
C GLY A 33 -3.15 8.59 -20.57
N VAL A 34 -2.11 8.56 -21.41
CA VAL A 34 -0.85 7.87 -21.09
C VAL A 34 -0.08 8.69 -20.05
N LEU A 35 0.06 8.15 -18.84
CA LEU A 35 0.89 8.75 -17.80
C LEU A 35 2.36 8.78 -18.25
N LYS A 36 2.99 9.95 -18.19
CA LYS A 36 4.41 10.15 -18.55
C LYS A 36 5.31 10.33 -17.34
N ALA A 37 4.84 11.05 -16.33
CA ALA A 37 5.51 11.23 -15.07
C ALA A 37 4.54 11.71 -13.99
N LEU A 38 4.90 11.49 -12.73
CA LEU A 38 4.30 12.12 -11.57
C LEU A 38 5.35 13.02 -10.92
N GLU A 39 4.99 14.27 -10.63
CA GLU A 39 5.90 15.23 -10.01
C GLU A 39 5.20 16.00 -8.89
N VAL A 40 5.84 16.04 -7.72
CA VAL A 40 5.42 16.86 -6.58
C VAL A 40 6.30 18.10 -6.55
N ARG A 41 5.69 19.29 -6.64
CA ARG A 41 6.40 20.57 -6.67
C ARG A 41 5.98 21.47 -5.51
N ARG A 42 6.90 22.28 -5.00
CA ARG A 42 6.65 23.34 -4.01
C ARG A 42 7.36 24.62 -4.45
N GLY A 43 6.61 25.70 -4.65
CA GLY A 43 7.19 26.98 -5.06
C GLY A 43 8.00 26.93 -6.36
N GLY A 44 7.58 26.09 -7.31
CA GLY A 44 8.30 25.88 -8.58
C GLY A 44 9.46 24.87 -8.51
N VAL A 45 9.90 24.48 -7.32
CA VAL A 45 10.95 23.46 -7.12
C VAL A 45 10.34 22.07 -7.14
N SER A 46 10.98 21.14 -7.87
CA SER A 46 10.64 19.72 -7.85
C SER A 46 11.10 19.08 -6.55
N LEU A 47 10.17 18.55 -5.76
CA LEU A 47 10.47 17.83 -4.51
C LEU A 47 10.64 16.33 -4.74
N ALA A 48 9.84 15.78 -5.65
CA ALA A 48 9.92 14.38 -6.05
C ALA A 48 9.41 14.28 -7.48
N ARG A 49 10.09 13.47 -8.30
CA ARG A 49 9.68 13.19 -9.66
C ARG A 49 9.86 11.72 -9.95
N LEU A 50 8.86 11.15 -10.61
CA LEU A 50 8.75 9.74 -10.87
C LEU A 50 8.34 9.56 -12.33
N GLU A 51 9.27 9.07 -13.15
CA GLU A 51 9.04 8.87 -14.58
C GLU A 51 8.22 7.60 -14.81
N ALA A 52 7.11 7.73 -15.55
CA ALA A 52 6.31 6.58 -15.96
C ALA A 52 6.99 5.94 -17.18
N GLY A 53 7.84 4.95 -16.90
CA GLY A 53 8.37 4.08 -17.94
C GLY A 53 7.27 3.17 -18.52
N VAL A 54 7.33 2.90 -19.82
CA VAL A 54 6.54 1.82 -20.42
C VAL A 54 7.08 0.51 -19.88
N LYS A 55 6.42 -0.04 -18.87
CA LYS A 55 6.77 -1.33 -18.30
C LYS A 55 5.99 -2.41 -19.05
N LEU A 56 6.70 -3.38 -19.61
CA LEU A 56 6.08 -4.62 -20.09
C LEU A 56 5.27 -5.21 -18.94
N GLN A 57 3.98 -5.44 -19.15
CA GLN A 57 3.10 -6.06 -18.17
C GLN A 57 3.63 -7.47 -17.89
N THR A 58 4.42 -7.58 -16.82
CA THR A 58 4.92 -8.85 -16.32
C THR A 58 3.74 -9.58 -15.68
N ALA A 59 3.69 -10.90 -15.86
CA ALA A 59 2.65 -11.73 -15.26
C ALA A 59 2.52 -11.41 -13.77
N SER A 60 1.31 -11.03 -13.35
CA SER A 60 1.03 -10.71 -11.95
C SER A 60 1.15 -11.91 -11.03
N ASN A 61 1.01 -13.11 -11.60
CA ASN A 61 0.86 -14.38 -10.87
C ASN A 61 -0.15 -14.24 -9.72
N LEU A 62 -1.19 -13.42 -9.92
CA LEU A 62 -2.21 -13.20 -8.92
C LEU A 62 -2.96 -14.51 -8.70
N GLN A 63 -2.91 -15.00 -7.47
CA GLN A 63 -3.74 -16.10 -7.01
C GLN A 63 -4.71 -15.55 -5.97
N LEU A 64 -5.95 -15.99 -6.07
CA LEU A 64 -7.04 -15.58 -5.20
C LEU A 64 -7.82 -16.83 -4.80
N ARG A 65 -8.10 -16.97 -3.50
CA ARG A 65 -8.86 -18.09 -2.96
C ARG A 65 -9.74 -17.61 -1.82
N GLU A 66 -11.03 -17.89 -1.89
CA GLU A 66 -11.93 -17.75 -0.75
C GLU A 66 -11.93 -19.02 0.12
N GLU A 67 -11.83 -18.82 1.42
CA GLU A 67 -11.85 -19.87 2.44
C GLU A 67 -12.76 -19.41 3.59
N GLY A 68 -14.05 -19.77 3.53
CA GLY A 68 -15.05 -19.31 4.49
C GLY A 68 -15.23 -17.79 4.45
N GLU A 69 -15.11 -17.11 5.59
CA GLU A 69 -15.19 -15.65 5.71
C GLU A 69 -13.84 -14.94 5.48
N SER A 70 -12.94 -15.56 4.72
CA SER A 70 -11.63 -15.03 4.38
C SER A 70 -11.35 -15.10 2.89
N LEU A 71 -10.61 -14.11 2.39
CA LEU A 71 -10.03 -14.08 1.07
C LEU A 71 -8.50 -14.08 1.21
N PHE A 72 -7.85 -15.08 0.64
CA PHE A 72 -6.39 -15.15 0.53
C PHE A 72 -5.96 -14.67 -0.86
N LEU A 73 -5.00 -13.75 -0.90
CA LEU A 73 -4.38 -13.27 -2.12
C LEU A 73 -2.86 -13.46 -2.06
N SER A 74 -2.25 -13.83 -3.18
CA SER A 74 -0.80 -13.80 -3.36
C SER A 74 -0.45 -13.26 -4.75
N TRP A 75 0.64 -12.50 -4.86
CA TRP A 75 1.05 -11.86 -6.11
C TRP A 75 2.57 -11.76 -6.21
N ASN A 76 3.07 -11.45 -7.40
CA ASN A 76 4.47 -11.14 -7.62
C ASN A 76 4.83 -9.76 -7.03
N SER A 77 5.27 -9.72 -5.76
CA SER A 77 5.65 -8.49 -5.07
C SER A 77 6.91 -7.82 -5.61
N VAL A 78 7.72 -8.51 -6.40
CA VAL A 78 8.90 -7.92 -7.07
C VAL A 78 8.46 -7.07 -8.26
N ALA A 79 7.45 -7.51 -9.00
CA ALA A 79 6.92 -6.75 -10.13
C ALA A 79 5.94 -5.64 -9.70
N TYR A 80 5.15 -5.91 -8.65
CA TYR A 80 4.11 -5.03 -8.11
C TYR A 80 4.22 -4.99 -6.58
N HIS A 81 4.85 -3.94 -6.04
CA HIS A 81 5.13 -3.84 -4.61
C HIS A 81 3.88 -3.77 -3.74
N HIS A 82 2.79 -3.22 -4.28
CA HIS A 82 1.57 -2.97 -3.53
C HIS A 82 0.34 -3.67 -4.14
N LEU A 83 -0.57 -4.13 -3.28
CA LEU A 83 -1.89 -4.66 -3.62
C LEU A 83 -2.98 -3.89 -2.87
N SER A 84 -4.04 -3.50 -3.56
CA SER A 84 -5.30 -3.05 -2.96
C SER A 84 -6.43 -3.95 -3.44
N VAL A 85 -7.39 -4.23 -2.56
CA VAL A 85 -8.56 -5.06 -2.89
C VAL A 85 -9.85 -4.44 -2.35
N ALA A 86 -10.87 -4.43 -3.19
CA ALA A 86 -12.23 -4.03 -2.85
C ALA A 86 -13.24 -5.05 -3.37
N HIS A 87 -14.39 -5.14 -2.71
CA HIS A 87 -15.56 -5.83 -3.19
C HIS A 87 -16.49 -4.83 -3.88
N LEU A 88 -16.89 -5.11 -5.12
CA LEU A 88 -17.85 -4.34 -5.88
C LEU A 88 -19.19 -5.09 -5.89
N GLY A 89 -20.03 -4.82 -4.88
CA GLY A 89 -21.39 -5.32 -4.77
C GLY A 89 -22.41 -4.22 -5.00
N ALA A 90 -23.43 -4.14 -4.15
CA ALA A 90 -24.36 -3.00 -4.13
C ALA A 90 -23.66 -1.66 -3.84
N GLN A 91 -22.53 -1.72 -3.12
CA GLN A 91 -21.62 -0.61 -2.85
C GLN A 91 -20.19 -1.13 -2.97
N ARG A 92 -19.22 -0.22 -3.17
CA ARG A 92 -17.79 -0.57 -3.14
C ARG A 92 -17.30 -0.63 -1.70
N THR A 93 -16.84 -1.81 -1.26
CA THR A 93 -16.27 -2.02 0.06
C THR A 93 -14.78 -2.30 -0.05
N THR A 94 -13.93 -1.39 0.42
CA THR A 94 -12.48 -1.62 0.48
C THR A 94 -12.16 -2.65 1.57
N LEU A 95 -11.43 -3.70 1.21
CA LEU A 95 -11.03 -4.77 2.13
C LEU A 95 -9.59 -4.57 2.61
N ALA A 96 -8.71 -4.09 1.72
CA ALA A 96 -7.36 -3.70 2.07
C ALA A 96 -6.80 -2.68 1.07
N LEU A 97 -5.86 -1.86 1.53
CA LEU A 97 -5.15 -0.87 0.73
C LEU A 97 -3.64 -1.03 0.94
N TRP A 98 -2.88 -0.85 -0.15
CA TRP A 98 -1.41 -0.75 -0.13
C TRP A 98 -0.69 -1.89 0.58
N GLN A 99 -1.22 -3.12 0.48
CA GLN A 99 -0.62 -4.29 1.08
C GLN A 99 0.68 -4.64 0.36
N GLU A 100 1.71 -4.94 1.14
CA GLU A 100 3.04 -5.32 0.64
C GLU A 100 3.33 -6.80 0.98
N GLY A 101 4.52 -7.29 0.61
CA GLY A 101 4.99 -8.61 1.03
C GLY A 101 4.53 -9.79 0.18
N GLY A 102 3.70 -9.56 -0.86
CA GLY A 102 3.36 -10.58 -1.85
C GLY A 102 2.26 -11.55 -1.44
N SER A 103 1.72 -11.43 -0.23
CA SER A 103 0.52 -12.15 0.18
C SER A 103 -0.24 -11.41 1.27
N VAL A 104 -1.57 -11.58 1.30
CA VAL A 104 -2.43 -11.04 2.34
C VAL A 104 -3.67 -11.92 2.54
N ARG A 105 -4.15 -12.00 3.77
CA ARG A 105 -5.46 -12.55 4.11
C ARG A 105 -6.36 -11.42 4.59
N VAL A 106 -7.52 -11.24 3.95
CA VAL A 106 -8.51 -10.23 4.33
C VAL A 106 -9.82 -10.89 4.72
N SER A 107 -10.59 -10.25 5.60
CA SER A 107 -11.92 -10.75 5.96
C SER A 107 -12.93 -10.41 4.87
N THR A 108 -13.82 -11.36 4.56
CA THR A 108 -15.00 -11.16 3.69
C THR A 108 -16.30 -11.16 4.48
N ARG A 109 -16.19 -11.11 5.82
CA ARG A 109 -17.34 -11.12 6.72
C ARG A 109 -18.24 -9.91 6.49
N GLY A 110 -19.54 -10.16 6.37
CA GLY A 110 -20.53 -9.10 6.16
C GLY A 110 -20.58 -8.54 4.73
N LEU A 111 -19.78 -9.06 3.80
CA LEU A 111 -19.91 -8.68 2.39
C LEU A 111 -21.20 -9.28 1.81
N PRO A 112 -21.99 -8.49 1.05
CA PRO A 112 -23.17 -9.01 0.39
C PRO A 112 -22.81 -10.13 -0.58
N ALA A 113 -23.73 -11.06 -0.77
CA ALA A 113 -23.54 -12.18 -1.71
C ALA A 113 -23.37 -11.68 -3.15
N GLY A 114 -22.55 -12.39 -3.93
CA GLY A 114 -22.23 -12.05 -5.33
C GLY A 114 -21.27 -10.86 -5.47
N GLY A 115 -21.32 -10.20 -6.63
CA GLY A 115 -20.42 -9.10 -6.99
C GLY A 115 -19.10 -9.56 -7.59
N VAL A 116 -18.11 -8.65 -7.60
CA VAL A 116 -16.75 -8.94 -8.05
C VAL A 116 -15.72 -8.41 -7.05
N PHE A 117 -14.58 -9.08 -6.94
CA PHE A 117 -13.40 -8.50 -6.32
C PHE A 117 -12.64 -7.68 -7.35
N GLU A 118 -12.46 -6.40 -7.05
CA GLU A 118 -11.52 -5.51 -7.72
C GLU A 118 -10.17 -5.65 -7.02
N VAL A 119 -9.18 -6.21 -7.72
CA VAL A 119 -7.79 -6.28 -7.26
C VAL A 119 -6.95 -5.34 -8.09
N VAL A 120 -6.22 -4.44 -7.42
CA VAL A 120 -5.32 -3.48 -8.05
C VAL A 120 -3.91 -3.75 -7.55
N LEU A 121 -3.02 -4.11 -8.47
CA LEU A 121 -1.59 -4.26 -8.24
C LEU A 121 -0.88 -3.01 -8.72
N SER A 122 0.10 -2.53 -7.95
CA SER A 122 0.86 -1.32 -8.30
C SER A 122 2.35 -1.46 -8.01
N ASP A 123 3.17 -0.83 -8.85
CA ASP A 123 4.59 -0.59 -8.60
C ASP A 123 4.88 0.85 -8.12
N GLY A 124 3.84 1.58 -7.72
CA GLY A 124 3.90 3.00 -7.32
C GLY A 124 3.55 3.99 -8.44
N ILE A 125 3.56 3.55 -9.70
CA ILE A 125 3.15 4.37 -10.86
C ILE A 125 2.13 3.62 -11.70
N ASN A 126 2.53 2.46 -12.18
CA ASN A 126 1.76 1.63 -13.06
C ASN A 126 0.82 0.79 -12.22
N THR A 127 -0.36 0.54 -12.75
CA THR A 127 -1.35 -0.32 -12.11
C THR A 127 -1.83 -1.38 -13.07
N LEU A 128 -1.97 -2.60 -12.56
CA LEU A 128 -2.76 -3.64 -13.18
C LEU A 128 -4.03 -3.82 -12.36
N ARG A 129 -5.18 -3.59 -12.98
CA ARG A 129 -6.50 -3.83 -12.38
C ARG A 129 -7.08 -5.12 -12.94
N GLN A 130 -7.60 -5.96 -12.05
CA GLN A 130 -8.31 -7.18 -12.39
C GLN A 130 -9.62 -7.26 -11.63
N GLU A 131 -10.69 -7.64 -12.32
CA GLU A 131 -11.99 -7.91 -11.72
C GLU A 131 -12.24 -9.42 -11.75
N ILE A 132 -12.47 -10.00 -10.58
CA ILE A 132 -12.61 -11.45 -10.40
C ILE A 132 -13.99 -11.71 -9.81
N LYS A 133 -14.79 -12.55 -10.48
CA LYS A 133 -16.11 -12.91 -9.94
C LYS A 133 -15.95 -13.61 -8.60
N ARG A 134 -16.80 -13.19 -7.65
CA ARG A 134 -17.02 -13.86 -6.38
C ARG A 134 -18.03 -15.00 -6.57
#